data_AF-A0A392NRU2-F1
#
_entry.id   AF-A0A392NRU2-F1
#
_cell.length_a   1.000
_cell.length_b   1.000
_cell.length_c   1.000
_cell.angle_alpha   90.00
_cell.angle_beta   90.00
_cell.angle_gamma   90.00
#
_symmetry.space_group_name_H-M   'P 1'
#
loop_
_entity.id
_entity.type
_entity.pdbx_description
1 polymer ?
#
loop_
_entity_poly.entity_id
_entity_poly.type
_entity_poly.pdbx_seq_one_letter_code
_entity_poly.pdbx_strand_id
1 'polypeptide(L)' 'MHVKVGDTVKVISGRDKGQIGEITKIFKHNSTVIVQDINLKTKHFKSREEGEPGQIMQ' A
#
# COMPACT_ATOMS: atom_id res chain seq x y z
N MET A 1 12.83 -3.11 13.98
CA MET A 1 11.93 -2.18 13.25
C MET A 1 11.62 -1.02 14.19
N HIS A 2 11.81 0.21 13.73
CA HIS A 2 11.72 1.43 14.56
C HIS A 2 10.37 2.16 14.48
N VAL A 3 9.37 1.60 13.79
CA VAL A 3 8.06 2.23 13.54
C VAL A 3 6.91 1.37 14.06
N LYS A 4 5.78 2.00 14.38
CA LYS A 4 4.53 1.40 14.85
C LYS A 4 3.36 1.77 13.93
N VAL A 5 2.25 1.02 14.06
CA VAL A 5 1.00 1.35 13.37
C VAL A 5 0.46 2.65 13.95
N GLY A 6 0.04 3.57 13.10
CA GLY A 6 -0.39 4.93 13.49
C GLY A 6 0.72 5.98 13.47
N ASP A 7 1.98 5.59 13.24
CA ASP A 7 3.06 6.57 13.11
C ASP A 7 2.96 7.28 11.75
N THR A 8 3.19 8.60 11.75
CA THR A 8 3.36 9.41 10.54
C THR A 8 4.82 9.38 10.11
N VAL A 9 5.09 8.94 8.88
CA VAL A 9 6.45 8.79 8.36
C VAL A 9 6.63 9.49 7.03
N LYS A 10 7.87 9.84 6.71
CA LYS A 10 8.27 10.42 5.42
C LYS A 10 9.12 9.43 4.64
N VAL A 11 8.82 9.26 3.36
CA VAL A 11 9.59 8.39 2.45
C VAL A 11 10.90 9.08 2.05
N ILE A 12 12.03 8.43 2.32
CA ILE A 12 13.37 9.01 2.08
C ILE A 12 13.90 8.65 0.67
N SER A 13 13.51 7.51 0.12
CA SER A 13 13.99 6.97 -1.15
C SER A 13 12.90 6.19 -1.89
N GLY A 14 13.11 5.96 -3.20
CA GLY A 14 12.13 5.30 -4.08
C GLY A 14 11.30 6.27 -4.92
N ARG A 15 10.29 5.74 -5.61
CA ARG A 15 9.39 6.51 -6.49
C ARG A 15 8.62 7.58 -5.71
N ASP A 16 8.20 7.25 -4.50
CA ASP A 16 7.36 8.11 -3.66
C ASP A 16 8.19 8.98 -2.70
N LYS A 17 9.45 9.27 -3.04
CA LYS A 17 10.36 10.07 -2.21
C LYS A 17 9.74 11.43 -1.85
N GLY A 18 9.79 11.77 -0.57
CA GLY A 18 9.32 13.03 -0.03
C GLY A 18 7.86 13.03 0.43
N GLN A 19 7.07 12.03 0.05
CA GLN A 19 5.70 11.89 0.51
C GLN A 19 5.64 11.53 1.99
N ILE A 20 4.60 12.01 2.66
CA ILE A 20 4.33 11.81 4.10
C ILE A 20 3.02 11.04 4.19
N GLY A 21 2.96 10.03 5.06
CA GLY A 21 1.74 9.27 5.28
C GLY A 21 1.76 8.48 6.59
N GLU A 22 0.60 7.97 6.97
CA GLU A 22 0.41 7.17 8.18
C GLU A 22 0.56 5.68 7.88
N ILE A 23 1.22 4.94 8.78
CA ILE A 23 1.37 3.49 8.67
C ILE A 23 0.06 2.78 9.05
N THR A 24 -0.58 2.11 8.09
CA THR A 24 -1.79 1.30 8.32
C THR A 24 -1.47 -0.11 8.82
N LYS A 25 -0.44 -0.74 8.25
CA LYS A 25 -0.09 -2.14 8.57
C LYS A 25 1.42 -2.35 8.57
N ILE A 26 1.84 -3.27 9.43
CA ILE A 26 3.25 -3.63 9.59
C ILE A 26 3.42 -5.14 9.42
N PHE A 27 4.38 -5.54 8.58
CA PHE A 27 4.78 -6.92 8.41
C PHE A 27 6.17 -7.13 8.99
N LYS A 28 6.23 -7.59 10.25
CA LYS A 28 7.49 -7.77 10.99
C LYS A 28 8.43 -8.81 10.37
N HIS A 29 7.89 -9.87 9.75
CA HIS A 29 8.67 -10.94 9.14
C HIS A 29 9.50 -10.47 7.94
N ASN A 30 8.92 -9.62 7.08
CA ASN A 30 9.60 -9.07 5.90
C ASN A 30 10.21 -7.68 6.15
N SER A 31 10.06 -7.14 7.36
CA SER A 31 10.41 -5.76 7.70
C SER A 31 9.80 -4.71 6.76
N THR A 32 8.59 -4.95 6.24
CA THR A 32 7.87 -4.03 5.34
C THR A 32 6.65 -3.40 6.03
N VAL A 33 6.24 -2.24 5.53
CA VAL A 33 5.08 -1.48 6.03
C VAL A 33 4.16 -1.06 4.88
N ILE A 34 2.87 -0.92 5.16
CA ILE A 34 1.89 -0.29 4.27
C ILE A 34 1.60 1.10 4.82
N VAL A 35 1.80 2.11 3.98
CA VAL A 35 1.53 3.51 4.29
C VAL A 35 0.33 3.96 3.45
N GLN A 36 -0.56 4.75 4.04
CA GLN A 36 -1.74 5.29 3.33
C GLN A 36 -1.32 6.15 2.15
N ASP A 37 -2.06 6.02 1.04
CA ASP A 37 -1.92 6.79 -0.20
C ASP A 37 -0.52 6.80 -0.85
N ILE A 38 0.37 5.90 -0.44
CA ILE A 38 1.73 5.77 -0.97
C ILE A 38 1.88 4.41 -1.66
N ASN A 39 2.58 4.38 -2.81
CA ASN A 39 2.84 3.17 -3.59
C ASN A 39 1.55 2.46 -4.09
N LEU A 40 0.56 3.26 -4.51
CA LEU A 40 -0.67 2.79 -5.15
C LEU A 40 -0.37 2.03 -6.45
N LYS A 41 -1.11 0.95 -6.71
CA LYS A 41 -0.88 0.07 -7.85
C LYS A 41 -2.20 -0.47 -8.37
N THR A 42 -2.46 -0.17 -9.64
CA THR A 42 -3.60 -0.73 -10.35
C THR A 42 -3.49 -2.26 -10.46
N LYS A 43 -4.43 -2.95 -9.84
CA LYS A 43 -4.58 -4.40 -9.94
C LYS A 43 -5.88 -4.71 -10.68
N HIS A 44 -5.74 -5.45 -11.78
CA HIS A 44 -6.86 -5.98 -12.54
C HIS A 44 -7.33 -7.28 -11.88
N PHE A 45 -8.61 -7.31 -11.50
CA PHE A 45 -9.26 -8.50 -10.98
C PHE A 45 -10.14 -9.12 -12.06
N LYS A 46 -9.90 -10.41 -12.33
CA LYS A 46 -10.79 -11.20 -13.19
C LYS A 46 -12.12 -11.42 -12.48
N SER A 47 -13.21 -11.33 -13.23
CA SER A 47 -14.54 -11.67 -12.75
C SER A 47 -14.59 -13.12 -12.26
N ARG A 48 -15.30 -13.35 -11.16
CA ARG A 48 -15.48 -14.69 -10.60
C ARG A 48 -16.76 -15.36 -11.07
N GLU A 49 -17.73 -14.58 -11.53
CA GLU A 49 -19.05 -15.04 -11.96
C GLU A 49 -19.25 -14.78 -13.46
N GLU A 50 -19.97 -15.68 -14.13
CA GLU A 50 -20.37 -15.52 -15.54
C GLU A 50 -21.36 -14.36 -15.65
N GLY A 51 -20.94 -13.28 -16.30
CA GLY A 51 -21.79 -12.11 -16.58
C GLY A 51 -21.34 -10.81 -15.91
N GLU A 52 -20.41 -10.85 -14.95
CA GLU A 52 -19.89 -9.62 -14.33
C GLU A 52 -18.65 -9.09 -15.08
N PRO A 53 -18.55 -7.77 -15.33
CA PRO A 53 -17.33 -7.18 -15.88
C PRO A 53 -16.19 -7.23 -14.85
N GLY A 54 -14.96 -7.43 -15.33
CA GLY A 54 -13.78 -7.43 -14.47
C GLY A 54 -13.60 -6.08 -13.78
N GLN A 55 -13.10 -6.08 -12.54
CA GLN A 55 -12.93 -4.86 -11.76
C GLN A 55 -11.47 -4.42 -11.76
N ILE A 56 -11.24 -3.12 -11.91
CA ILE A 56 -9.94 -2.48 -11.76
C ILE A 56 -9.91 -1.79 -10.40
N MET A 57 -9.04 -2.25 -9.49
CA MET A 57 -8.81 -1.62 -8.19
C MET A 57 -7.46 -0.92 -8.19
N GLN A 58 -7.35 0.25 -7.54
CA GLN A 58 -6.13 1.04 -7.43
C GLN A 58 -5.42 0.83 -6.10
#